data_AF-A0A352SB33-F1
#
_entry.id   AF-A0A352SB33-F1
#
_cell.length_a   1.000
_cell.length_b   1.000
_cell.length_c   1.000
_cell.angle_alpha   90.00
_cell.angle_beta   90.00
_cell.angle_gamma   90.00
#
_symmetry.space_group_name_H-M   'P 1'
#
loop_
_entity.id
_entity.type
_entity.pdbx_description
1 polymer ?
#
loop_
_entity_poly.entity_id
_entity_poly.type
_entity_poly.pdbx_seq_one_letter_code
_entity_poly.pdbx_strand_id
1 'polypeptide(L)' 'PIDSEHNAIFQCLPTSDPRYGAGVSKVLLTASGGPFRTRDPSTLHDITPDQACAHPKWVMGRKISVDSATMMN' A
#
# COMPACT_ATOMS: atom_id res chain seq x y z
N PRO A 1 -13.36 -1.89 -7.40
CA PRO A 1 -11.98 -1.40 -7.14
C PRO A 1 -10.95 -2.45 -7.57
N ILE A 2 -9.89 -2.06 -8.29
CA ILE A 2 -8.85 -2.97 -8.79
C ILE A 2 -7.58 -2.92 -7.94
N ASP A 3 -7.35 -1.80 -7.25
CA ASP A 3 -6.30 -1.70 -6.24
C ASP A 3 -6.54 -2.70 -5.11
N SER A 4 -5.48 -3.38 -4.66
CA SER A 4 -5.56 -4.61 -3.85
C SER A 4 -6.32 -4.40 -2.54
N GLU A 5 -6.01 -3.34 -1.82
CA GLU A 5 -6.55 -3.03 -0.51
C GLU A 5 -8.02 -2.63 -0.61
N HIS A 6 -8.33 -1.77 -1.59
CA HIS A 6 -9.70 -1.36 -1.88
C HIS A 6 -10.54 -2.53 -2.37
N ASN A 7 -9.95 -3.44 -3.14
CA ASN A 7 -10.60 -4.67 -3.59
C ASN A 7 -10.88 -5.62 -2.42
N ALA A 8 -9.91 -5.81 -1.52
CA ALA A 8 -10.09 -6.60 -0.31
C ALA A 8 -11.21 -6.04 0.58
N ILE A 9 -11.24 -4.72 0.80
CA ILE A 9 -12.33 -4.05 1.53
C ILE A 9 -13.67 -4.32 0.86
N PHE A 10 -13.73 -4.16 -0.46
CA PHE A 10 -14.96 -4.37 -1.22
C PHE A 10 -15.48 -5.82 -1.13
N GLN A 11 -14.59 -6.81 -1.16
CA GLN A 11 -14.94 -8.22 -0.98
C GLN A 11 -15.50 -8.53 0.41
N CYS A 12 -15.13 -7.76 1.44
CA CYS A 12 -15.64 -7.92 2.80
C CYS A 12 -16.99 -7.25 3.05
N LEU A 13 -17.51 -6.43 2.12
CA LEU A 13 -18.78 -5.75 2.31
C LEU A 13 -19.98 -6.68 2.00
N PRO A 14 -21.06 -6.62 2.80
CA PRO A 14 -22.25 -7.41 2.54
C PRO A 14 -22.93 -6.95 1.24
N THR A 15 -23.19 -7.89 0.33
CA THR A 15 -23.81 -7.61 -0.98
C THR A 15 -25.33 -7.40 -0.91
N SER A 16 -25.97 -7.73 0.21
CA SER A 16 -27.43 -7.74 0.35
C SER A 16 -28.00 -6.82 1.44
N ASP A 17 -27.16 -6.04 2.14
CA ASP A 17 -27.67 -5.07 3.12
C ASP A 17 -27.98 -3.74 2.41
N PRO A 18 -29.24 -3.24 2.44
CA PRO A 18 -29.60 -1.95 1.86
C PRO A 18 -28.84 -0.76 2.49
N ARG A 19 -28.19 -0.97 3.63
CA ARG A 19 -27.28 -0.03 4.27
C ARG A 19 -25.85 -0.25 3.82
N TYR A 20 -25.58 -0.10 2.52
CA TYR A 20 -24.21 0.07 2.03
C TYR A 20 -23.57 1.26 2.77
N GLY A 21 -22.75 0.97 3.78
CA GLY A 21 -22.00 1.98 4.56
C GLY A 21 -22.48 2.27 5.99
N ALA A 22 -23.66 1.84 6.45
CA ALA A 22 -24.12 2.18 7.82
C ALA A 22 -23.60 1.23 8.92
N GLY A 23 -22.90 0.16 8.55
CA GLY A 23 -22.36 -0.83 9.50
C GLY A 23 -20.83 -0.82 9.65
N VAL A 24 -20.10 -0.05 8.83
CA VAL A 24 -18.63 -0.04 8.86
C VAL A 24 -18.17 1.00 9.89
N SER A 25 -17.62 0.54 11.02
CA SER A 25 -17.09 1.43 12.06
C SER A 25 -15.61 1.78 11.86
N LYS A 26 -14.86 0.94 11.15
CA LYS A 26 -13.42 1.08 10.93
C LYS A 26 -12.96 0.33 9.68
N VAL A 27 -11.95 0.86 9.01
CA VAL A 27 -11.19 0.18 7.95
C VAL A 27 -9.75 -0.02 8.42
N LEU A 28 -9.21 -1.21 8.22
CA LEU A 28 -7.78 -1.48 8.41
C LEU A 28 -7.10 -1.51 7.04
N LEU A 29 -6.34 -0.47 6.73
CA LEU A 29 -5.55 -0.39 5.50
C LEU A 29 -4.16 -0.95 5.77
N THR A 30 -3.84 -2.11 5.19
CA THR A 30 -2.52 -2.73 5.33
C THR A 30 -1.55 -2.15 4.31
N ALA A 31 -0.28 -1.98 4.71
CA ALA A 31 0.80 -1.62 3.80
C ALA A 31 1.98 -2.58 3.98
N SER A 32 2.75 -2.83 2.92
CA SER A 32 3.96 -3.66 2.98
C SER A 32 5.08 -3.01 3.81
N GLY A 33 5.10 -1.67 3.85
CA GLY A 33 6.16 -0.83 4.39
C GLY A 33 7.32 -0.54 3.43
N GLY A 34 7.28 -1.09 2.20
CA GLY A 34 8.30 -0.87 1.18
C GLY A 34 9.69 -1.45 1.53
N PRO A 35 10.69 -1.27 0.65
CA PRO A 35 12.06 -1.78 0.85
C PRO A 35 12.80 -1.13 2.03
N PHE A 36 12.35 0.01 2.55
CA PHE A 36 13.07 0.78 3.56
C PHE A 36 12.50 0.67 4.98
N ARG A 37 11.49 -0.19 5.18
CA ARG A 37 10.82 -0.38 6.49
C ARG A 37 11.78 -0.61 7.67
N THR A 38 12.87 -1.34 7.46
CA THR A 38 13.83 -1.70 8.51
C THR A 38 15.16 -0.94 8.40
N ARG A 39 15.23 0.07 7.54
CA ARG A 39 16.45 0.84 7.29
C ARG A 39 16.59 1.94 8.36
N ASP A 40 17.83 2.26 8.72
CA ASP A 40 18.11 3.36 9.64
C ASP A 40 17.64 4.70 9.02
N PRO A 41 16.77 5.47 9.72
CA PRO A 41 16.27 6.75 9.23
C PRO A 41 17.36 7.74 8.81
N SER A 42 18.51 7.71 9.50
CA SER A 42 19.64 8.59 9.17
C SER A 42 20.20 8.32 7.78
N THR A 43 19.99 7.14 7.20
CA THR A 43 20.52 6.73 5.89
C THR A 43 19.53 6.92 4.73
N LEU A 44 18.36 7.49 5.00
CA LEU A 44 17.31 7.66 3.98
C LEU A 44 17.63 8.75 2.95
N HIS A 45 18.48 9.72 3.31
CA HIS A 45 18.85 10.83 2.42
C HIS A 45 19.74 10.41 1.24
N ASP A 46 20.42 9.28 1.34
CA ASP A 46 21.32 8.75 0.29
C ASP A 46 20.61 7.78 -0.68
N ILE A 47 19.30 7.59 -0.54
CA ILE A 47 18.56 6.59 -1.33
C ILE A 47 18.41 7.06 -2.78
N THR A 48 18.76 6.17 -3.71
CA THR A 48 18.60 6.43 -5.15
C THR A 48 17.24 5.95 -5.67
N PRO A 49 16.74 6.52 -6.79
CA PRO A 49 15.52 6.04 -7.45
C PRO A 49 15.56 4.56 -7.83
N ASP A 50 16.73 4.04 -8.19
CA ASP A 50 16.89 2.63 -8.57
C ASP A 50 16.77 1.71 -7.35
N GLN A 51 17.30 2.12 -6.20
CA GLN A 51 17.08 1.42 -4.93
C GLN A 51 15.60 1.45 -4.52
N ALA A 52 14.92 2.58 -4.71
CA ALA A 52 13.49 2.69 -4.43
C ALA A 52 12.64 1.81 -5.35
N CYS A 53 13.08 1.60 -6.60
CA CYS A 53 12.39 0.74 -7.57
C CYS A 53 12.66 -0.77 -7.35
N ALA A 54 13.66 -1.14 -6.56
CA ALA A 54 14.05 -2.54 -6.31
C ALA A 54 13.17 -3.20 -5.23
N HIS A 55 11.86 -3.30 -5.49
CA HIS A 55 10.92 -3.88 -4.53
C HIS A 55 11.13 -5.41 -4.40
N PRO A 56 11.29 -5.97 -3.18
CA PRO A 56 11.72 -7.35 -2.97
C PRO A 56 10.70 -8.42 -3.39
N LYS A 57 9.45 -8.04 -3.65
CA LYS A 57 8.34 -8.98 -3.95
C LYS A 57 7.63 -8.74 -5.27
N TRP A 58 7.72 -7.55 -5.84
CA TRP A 58 6.79 -7.12 -6.90
C TRP A 58 7.55 -6.38 -8.00
N VAL A 59 7.28 -6.73 -9.25
CA VAL A 59 7.73 -5.97 -10.42
C VAL A 59 6.59 -5.02 -10.78
N MET A 60 6.78 -3.74 -10.48
CA MET A 60 5.76 -2.69 -10.67
C MET A 60 6.36 -1.51 -11.44
N GLY A 61 5.52 -0.60 -11.94
CA GLY A 61 5.98 0.62 -12.61
C GLY A 61 6.78 1.53 -11.66
N ARG A 62 7.75 2.30 -12.19
CA ARG A 62 8.66 3.12 -11.37
C ARG A 62 7.95 4.05 -10.38
N LYS A 63 6.85 4.70 -10.80
CA LYS A 63 6.08 5.62 -9.96
C LYS A 63 5.52 4.91 -8.72
N ILE A 64 4.79 3.81 -8.90
CA ILE A 64 4.20 3.05 -7.79
C ILE A 64 5.27 2.39 -6.91
N SER A 65 6.41 1.99 -7.47
CA SER A 65 7.53 1.46 -6.67
C SER A 65 8.14 2.52 -5.75
N VAL A 66 8.36 3.75 -6.25
CA VAL A 66 8.84 4.86 -5.43
C VAL A 66 7.82 5.24 -4.36
N ASP A 67 6.54 5.35 -4.71
CA ASP A 67 5.48 5.68 -3.76
C ASP A 67 5.32 4.61 -2.67
N SER A 68 5.47 3.33 -3.02
CA SER A 68 5.48 2.24 -2.05
C SER A 68 6.69 2.33 -1.11
N ALA A 69 7.85 2.72 -1.62
CA ALA A 69 9.06 2.90 -0.84
C ALA A 69 9.01 4.08 0.12
N THR A 70 8.23 5.13 -0.19
CA THR A 70 8.01 6.30 0.66
C THR A 70 6.73 6.23 1.49
N MET A 71 5.91 5.18 1.30
CA MET A 71 4.55 5.05 1.84
C MET A 71 3.57 6.14 1.37
N MET A 72 3.84 6.79 0.24
CA MET A 72 2.90 7.72 -0.40
C MET A 72 1.79 6.99 -1.19
N ASN A 73 2.03 5.73 -1.54
CA ASN A 73 1.10 4.93 -2.36
C ASN A 73 -0.30 4.83 -1.74
#